data_AF-A0A931L4D8-F1
#
_entry.id   AF-A0A931L4D8-F1
#
_cell.length_a   1.000
_cell.length_b   1.000
_cell.length_c   1.000
_cell.angle_alpha   90.00
_cell.angle_beta   90.00
_cell.angle_gamma   90.00
#
_symmetry.space_group_name_H-M   'P 1'
#
loop_
_entity.id
_entity.type
_entity.pdbx_description
1 polymer ?
#
loop_
_entity_poly.entity_id
_entity_poly.type
_entity_poly.pdbx_seq_one_letter_code
_entity_poly.pdbx_strand_id
1 'polypeptide(L)'
;MAVNRYSRLDVFGVAGGGLGFAAQRLETIARVCVVPIALMLTLDMAAVFGVLSTANGGLISFADLPKGATFATAASVAHRFVGQALVEGHIPILAIAAASVAVNVILVASFMAPLIRYAGLGEKPAPGLVRAPFGPDQARYVAAQGLSLIVLAAVAVAPAWAAFAFIARAIDAALSKTYASFPNADSLHTIDLVPAQEALALRGELWLFSYGYLGALAAAGVAVVFLLGLFHFHPRNRPAAGAGNAIARTSVLAILTAVLLAAIAWLLLGRVSGAVSGGRLALSAFLATFYVMLIYVSLRFAPYAGLAVCSRSMGLGGLFGLSRGWNLFRLAGAFALVALVILLVQIAVEGLILPVLSATVVSLFQASESLSKLQNGGEADSGILVAFVWIWTAILIGYKFLWLFFTYGVWAGFFGRLYRQSVETS
;
A
#
# COMPACT_ATOMS: atom_id res chain seq x y z
N MET A 1 -6.58 45.34 8.90
CA MET A 1 -6.92 44.41 7.80
C MET A 1 -6.06 43.16 7.93
N ALA A 2 -6.60 42.09 8.49
CA ALA A 2 -5.91 40.81 8.58
C ALA A 2 -5.87 40.17 7.18
N VAL A 3 -4.67 40.09 6.60
CA VAL A 3 -4.47 39.40 5.32
C VAL A 3 -4.79 37.93 5.54
N ASN A 4 -5.89 37.50 4.95
CA ASN A 4 -6.41 36.15 4.98
C ASN A 4 -5.49 35.21 4.17
N ARG A 5 -4.29 34.93 4.69
CA ARG A 5 -3.30 34.03 4.07
C ARG A 5 -3.61 32.59 4.45
N TYR A 6 -4.73 32.06 3.96
CA TYR A 6 -4.80 30.60 3.81
C TYR A 6 -3.84 30.23 2.67
N SER A 7 -2.59 29.95 3.01
CA SER A 7 -1.58 29.54 2.04
C SER A 7 -2.04 28.25 1.36
N ARG A 8 -2.07 28.35 0.03
CA ARG A 8 -2.51 27.29 -0.87
C ARG A 8 -1.44 26.22 -0.88
N LEU A 9 -1.81 24.95 -0.66
CA LEU A 9 -0.86 23.84 -0.81
C LEU A 9 -0.30 23.84 -2.23
N ASP A 10 1.01 24.00 -2.37
CA ASP A 10 1.71 24.01 -3.65
C ASP A 10 2.12 22.59 -4.05
N VAL A 11 1.39 22.01 -4.99
CA VAL A 11 1.55 20.62 -5.44
C VAL A 11 2.96 20.36 -5.99
N PHE A 12 3.44 21.24 -6.86
CA PHE A 12 4.74 21.09 -7.49
C PHE A 12 5.87 21.38 -6.49
N GLY A 13 5.70 22.38 -5.63
CA GLY A 13 6.66 22.67 -4.57
C GLY A 13 6.77 21.56 -3.51
N VAL A 14 5.69 20.80 -3.25
CA VAL A 14 5.72 19.63 -2.36
C VAL A 14 6.40 18.45 -3.04
N ALA A 15 5.94 18.07 -4.23
CA ALA A 15 6.48 16.94 -4.97
C ALA A 15 7.96 17.14 -5.34
N GLY A 16 8.30 18.32 -5.88
CA GLY A 16 9.66 18.71 -6.21
C GLY A 16 10.57 18.82 -4.98
N GLY A 17 10.04 19.23 -3.83
CA GLY A 17 10.77 19.22 -2.56
C GLY A 17 11.17 17.80 -2.12
N GLY A 18 10.27 16.81 -2.29
CA GLY A 18 10.55 15.41 -2.04
C GLY A 18 11.62 14.84 -2.97
N LEU A 19 11.39 14.96 -4.28
CA LEU A 19 12.31 14.47 -5.31
C LEU A 19 13.69 15.13 -5.24
N GLY A 20 13.73 16.45 -5.04
CA GLY A 20 14.98 17.21 -4.91
C GLY A 20 15.78 16.81 -3.68
N PHE A 21 15.13 16.56 -2.54
CA PHE A 21 15.82 16.09 -1.34
C PHE A 21 16.47 14.72 -1.56
N ALA A 22 15.74 13.78 -2.18
CA ALA A 22 16.26 12.45 -2.49
C ALA A 22 17.49 12.49 -3.41
N ALA A 23 17.41 13.27 -4.49
CA ALA A 23 18.49 13.38 -5.47
C ALA A 23 19.73 14.09 -4.90
N GLN A 24 19.55 15.19 -4.17
CA GLN A 24 20.67 16.02 -3.70
C GLN A 24 21.34 15.48 -2.43
N ARG A 25 20.63 14.65 -1.65
CA ARG A 25 21.10 14.17 -0.33
C ARG A 25 21.31 12.67 -0.29
N LEU A 26 21.43 12.00 -1.45
CA LEU A 26 21.52 10.54 -1.53
C LEU A 26 22.63 9.95 -0.64
N GLU A 27 23.79 10.61 -0.58
CA GLU A 27 24.89 10.20 0.31
C GLU A 27 24.48 10.22 1.79
N THR A 28 23.84 11.30 2.24
CA THR A 28 23.38 11.41 3.63
C THR A 28 22.28 10.39 3.92
N ILE A 29 21.37 10.18 2.98
CA ILE A 29 20.30 9.19 3.10
C ILE A 29 20.89 7.78 3.21
N ALA A 30 21.82 7.42 2.32
CA ALA A 30 22.51 6.13 2.35
C ALA A 30 23.22 5.91 3.70
N ARG A 31 23.93 6.91 4.23
CA ARG A 31 24.62 6.78 5.52
C ARG A 31 23.68 6.49 6.69
N VAL A 32 22.49 7.11 6.68
CA VAL A 32 21.49 6.92 7.76
C VAL A 32 20.69 5.63 7.56
N CYS A 33 20.43 5.22 6.32
CA CYS A 33 19.55 4.09 6.01
C CYS A 33 20.29 2.76 5.89
N VAL A 34 21.58 2.73 5.55
CA VAL A 34 22.27 1.49 5.15
C VAL A 34 22.17 0.39 6.20
N VAL A 35 22.47 0.71 7.48
CA VAL A 35 22.41 -0.28 8.56
C VAL A 35 20.97 -0.68 8.89
N PRO A 36 20.03 0.24 9.14
CA PRO A 36 18.64 -0.14 9.38
C PRO A 36 18.03 -0.96 8.24
N ILE A 37 18.27 -0.60 6.98
CA ILE A 37 17.74 -1.35 5.83
C ILE A 37 18.39 -2.73 5.73
N ALA A 38 19.70 -2.84 5.93
CA ALA A 38 20.35 -4.16 5.97
C ALA A 38 19.75 -5.05 7.07
N LEU A 39 19.54 -4.51 8.27
CA LEU A 39 18.90 -5.22 9.38
C LEU A 39 17.45 -5.62 9.06
N MET A 40 16.67 -4.74 8.41
CA MET A 40 15.31 -5.05 7.97
C MET A 40 15.31 -6.24 7.00
N LEU A 41 16.18 -6.21 5.99
CA LEU A 41 16.27 -7.30 5.00
C LEU A 41 16.69 -8.63 5.65
N THR A 42 17.68 -8.60 6.55
CA THR A 42 18.09 -9.80 7.30
C THR A 42 16.96 -10.32 8.19
N LEU A 43 16.23 -9.43 8.87
CA LEU A 43 15.11 -9.79 9.71
C LEU A 43 13.96 -10.37 8.89
N ASP A 44 13.62 -9.80 7.74
CA ASP A 44 12.58 -10.32 6.85
C ASP A 44 12.93 -11.72 6.36
N MET A 45 14.20 -11.95 5.99
CA MET A 45 14.69 -13.29 5.65
C MET A 45 14.54 -14.24 6.84
N ALA A 46 15.02 -13.85 8.02
CA ALA A 46 14.92 -14.66 9.23
C ALA A 46 13.47 -14.97 9.63
N ALA A 47 12.56 -14.01 9.48
CA ALA A 47 11.14 -14.17 9.79
C ALA A 47 10.46 -15.15 8.81
N VAL A 48 10.75 -15.04 7.51
CA VAL A 48 10.23 -15.97 6.49
C VAL A 48 10.65 -17.40 6.80
N PHE A 49 11.94 -17.64 7.01
CA PHE A 49 12.43 -18.99 7.34
C PHE A 49 12.00 -19.44 8.74
N GLY A 50 11.84 -18.53 9.70
CA GLY A 50 11.28 -18.82 11.01
C GLY A 50 9.83 -19.32 10.93
N VAL A 51 9.00 -18.67 10.12
CA VAL A 51 7.62 -19.10 9.86
C VAL A 51 7.59 -20.46 9.18
N LEU A 52 8.38 -20.64 8.11
CA LEU A 52 8.45 -21.93 7.40
C LEU A 52 8.94 -23.06 8.32
N SER A 53 9.95 -22.80 9.13
CA SER A 53 10.48 -23.78 10.07
C SER A 53 9.44 -24.18 11.12
N THR A 54 8.73 -23.18 11.66
CA THR A 54 7.67 -23.40 12.66
C THR A 54 6.50 -24.18 12.07
N ALA A 55 6.09 -23.85 10.84
CA ALA A 55 4.99 -24.53 10.15
C ALA A 55 5.31 -26.00 9.83
N ASN A 56 6.58 -26.32 9.56
CA ASN A 56 7.01 -27.69 9.20
C ASN A 56 7.55 -28.50 10.39
N GLY A 57 7.63 -27.92 11.59
CA GLY A 57 8.12 -28.61 12.79
C GLY A 57 9.63 -28.94 12.76
N GLY A 58 10.40 -28.27 11.90
CA GLY A 58 11.83 -28.51 11.71
C GLY A 58 12.53 -27.30 11.08
N LEU A 59 13.85 -27.19 11.23
CA LEU A 59 14.59 -26.07 10.67
C LEU A 59 14.57 -26.10 9.13
N ILE A 60 14.03 -25.05 8.51
CA ILE A 60 14.08 -24.81 7.06
C ILE A 60 15.00 -23.63 6.81
N SER A 61 15.96 -23.83 5.91
CA SER A 61 16.97 -22.87 5.52
C SER A 61 17.01 -22.66 4.00
N PHE A 62 17.95 -21.84 3.53
CA PHE A 62 18.22 -21.67 2.10
C PHE A 62 18.65 -22.98 1.41
N ALA A 63 19.28 -23.90 2.14
CA ALA A 63 19.74 -25.17 1.58
C ALA A 63 18.58 -26.12 1.23
N ASP A 64 17.43 -25.92 1.88
CA ASP A 64 16.23 -26.76 1.74
C ASP A 64 15.30 -26.27 0.62
N LEU A 65 15.62 -25.13 0.00
CA LEU A 65 14.85 -24.63 -1.13
C LEU A 65 15.14 -25.46 -2.39
N PRO A 66 14.10 -25.81 -3.18
CA PRO A 66 14.29 -26.48 -4.45
C PRO A 66 15.25 -25.70 -5.36
N LYS A 67 16.08 -26.41 -6.13
CA LYS A 67 16.96 -25.76 -7.11
C LYS A 67 16.14 -24.88 -8.06
N GLY A 68 16.50 -23.59 -8.14
CA GLY A 68 15.78 -22.59 -8.93
C GLY A 68 14.63 -21.88 -8.20
N ALA A 69 14.30 -22.27 -6.96
CA ALA A 69 13.35 -21.51 -6.14
C ALA A 69 13.99 -20.19 -5.66
N THR A 70 13.17 -19.14 -5.65
CA THR A 70 13.61 -17.80 -5.22
C THR A 70 13.17 -17.52 -3.78
N PHE A 71 13.82 -16.56 -3.13
CA PHE A 71 13.35 -16.06 -1.83
C PHE A 71 11.90 -15.54 -1.90
N ALA A 72 11.50 -14.92 -3.01
CA ALA A 72 10.12 -14.46 -3.20
C ALA A 72 9.10 -15.62 -3.15
N THR A 73 9.47 -16.78 -3.70
CA THR A 73 8.66 -18.00 -3.60
C THR A 73 8.52 -18.43 -2.13
N ALA A 74 9.64 -18.51 -1.39
CA ALA A 74 9.63 -18.86 0.03
C ALA A 74 8.78 -17.87 0.87
N ALA A 75 8.95 -16.57 0.65
CA ALA A 75 8.17 -15.52 1.31
C ALA A 75 6.67 -15.67 1.02
N SER A 76 6.28 -15.93 -0.23
CA SER A 76 4.87 -16.12 -0.59
C SER A 76 4.22 -17.30 0.14
N VAL A 77 4.96 -18.38 0.35
CA VAL A 77 4.50 -19.56 1.11
C VAL A 77 4.40 -19.22 2.59
N ALA A 78 5.42 -18.55 3.16
CA ALA A 78 5.38 -18.10 4.56
C ALA A 78 4.16 -17.19 4.83
N HIS A 79 3.85 -16.26 3.93
CA HIS A 79 2.67 -15.39 4.07
C HIS A 79 1.34 -16.16 4.07
N ARG A 80 1.24 -17.26 3.31
CA ARG A 80 0.06 -18.13 3.37
C ARG A 80 -0.08 -18.79 4.74
N PHE A 81 1.02 -19.28 5.31
CA PHE A 81 1.02 -19.85 6.66
C PHE A 81 0.66 -18.82 7.73
N VAL A 82 1.12 -17.56 7.62
CA VAL A 82 0.68 -16.48 8.52
C VAL A 82 -0.83 -16.23 8.39
N GLY A 83 -1.37 -16.24 7.17
CA GLY A 83 -2.80 -16.10 6.93
C GLY A 83 -3.63 -17.24 7.53
N GLN A 84 -3.18 -18.50 7.37
CA GLN A 84 -3.80 -19.67 7.99
C GLN A 84 -3.71 -19.61 9.51
N ALA A 85 -2.54 -19.24 10.04
CA ALA A 85 -2.31 -19.10 11.47
C ALA A 85 -3.26 -18.08 12.13
N LEU A 86 -3.67 -17.03 11.41
CA LEU A 86 -4.65 -16.05 11.90
C LEU A 86 -6.06 -16.66 12.06
N VAL A 87 -6.43 -17.59 11.17
CA VAL A 87 -7.74 -18.26 11.19
C VAL A 87 -7.75 -19.40 12.21
N GLU A 88 -6.68 -20.18 12.25
CA GLU A 88 -6.56 -21.40 13.06
C GLU A 88 -6.01 -21.14 14.48
N GLY A 89 -5.48 -19.93 14.73
CA GLY A 89 -4.97 -19.55 16.05
C GLY A 89 -3.56 -20.08 16.36
N HIS A 90 -2.71 -20.30 15.35
CA HIS A 90 -1.33 -20.77 15.55
C HIS A 90 -0.42 -19.66 16.12
N ILE A 91 -0.43 -19.53 17.45
CA ILE A 91 0.27 -18.48 18.20
C ILE A 91 1.76 -18.32 17.87
N PRO A 92 2.58 -19.39 17.72
CA PRO A 92 4.01 -19.23 17.44
C PRO A 92 4.29 -18.51 16.10
N ILE A 93 3.55 -18.86 15.05
CA ILE A 93 3.67 -18.22 13.73
C ILE A 93 3.25 -16.75 13.81
N LEU A 94 2.14 -16.47 14.50
CA LEU A 94 1.66 -15.11 14.72
C LEU A 94 2.65 -14.27 15.55
N ALA A 95 3.29 -14.86 16.56
CA ALA A 95 4.29 -14.19 17.37
C ALA A 95 5.53 -13.80 16.55
N ILE A 96 6.02 -14.68 15.68
CA ILE A 96 7.13 -14.38 14.76
C ILE A 96 6.75 -13.23 13.82
N ALA A 97 5.56 -13.30 13.21
CA ALA A 97 5.08 -12.26 12.31
C ALA A 97 4.92 -10.90 13.03
N ALA A 98 4.33 -10.89 14.23
CA ALA A 98 4.15 -9.69 15.03
C ALA A 98 5.47 -9.08 15.48
N ALA A 99 6.42 -9.91 15.93
CA ALA A 99 7.76 -9.46 16.32
C ALA A 99 8.52 -8.87 15.13
N SER A 100 8.46 -9.52 13.97
CA SER A 100 9.06 -9.02 12.72
C SER A 100 8.50 -7.64 12.35
N VAL A 101 7.17 -7.48 12.36
CA VAL A 101 6.52 -6.19 12.08
C VAL A 101 6.95 -5.12 13.09
N ALA A 102 6.95 -5.45 14.39
CA ALA A 102 7.32 -4.50 15.44
C ALA A 102 8.77 -4.00 15.29
N VAL A 103 9.72 -4.91 15.06
CA VAL A 103 11.13 -4.54 14.85
C VAL A 103 11.31 -3.78 13.55
N ASN A 104 10.65 -4.17 12.46
CA ASN A 104 10.67 -3.41 11.20
C ASN A 104 10.16 -1.98 11.38
N VAL A 105 9.09 -1.76 12.13
CA VAL A 105 8.57 -0.41 12.44
C VAL A 105 9.59 0.42 13.20
N ILE A 106 10.29 -0.19 14.17
CA ILE A 106 11.37 0.47 14.94
C ILE A 106 12.53 0.84 14.01
N LEU A 107 12.95 -0.09 13.14
CA LEU A 107 14.05 0.14 12.18
C LEU A 107 13.69 1.22 11.17
N VAL A 108 12.47 1.24 10.62
CA VAL A 108 11.98 2.31 9.75
C VAL A 108 12.01 3.65 10.46
N ALA A 109 11.51 3.72 11.70
CA ALA A 109 11.52 4.95 12.48
C ALA A 109 12.95 5.47 12.72
N SER A 110 13.91 4.58 12.93
CA SER A 110 15.30 4.92 13.22
C SER A 110 15.98 5.77 12.15
N PHE A 111 15.62 5.57 10.86
CA PHE A 111 16.13 6.40 9.76
C PHE A 111 15.11 7.42 9.24
N MET A 112 13.81 7.10 9.23
CA MET A 112 12.80 8.03 8.70
C MET A 112 12.66 9.29 9.56
N ALA A 113 12.64 9.17 10.89
CA ALA A 113 12.46 10.35 11.73
C ALA A 113 13.62 11.36 11.57
N PRO A 114 14.92 10.96 11.63
CA PRO A 114 16.02 11.86 11.34
C PRO A 114 15.97 12.48 9.93
N LEU A 115 15.63 11.70 8.90
CA LEU A 115 15.55 12.22 7.54
C LEU A 115 14.42 13.22 7.34
N ILE A 116 13.26 12.97 7.95
CA ILE A 116 12.13 13.92 7.96
C ILE A 116 12.56 15.23 8.63
N ARG A 117 13.24 15.16 9.77
CA ARG A 117 13.74 16.36 10.47
C ARG A 117 14.81 17.08 9.66
N TYR A 118 15.67 16.35 8.96
CA TYR A 118 16.64 16.97 8.07
C TYR A 118 15.95 17.70 6.91
N ALA A 119 14.94 17.08 6.29
CA ALA A 119 14.17 17.69 5.20
C ALA A 119 13.29 18.87 5.66
N GLY A 120 12.72 18.80 6.85
CA GLY A 120 11.75 19.77 7.36
C GLY A 120 12.39 20.93 8.13
N LEU A 121 13.38 20.63 8.98
CA LEU A 121 14.01 21.58 9.91
C LEU A 121 15.47 21.90 9.53
N GLY A 122 16.05 21.17 8.58
CA GLY A 122 17.48 21.33 8.23
C GLY A 122 18.44 20.70 9.25
N GLU A 123 17.91 19.96 10.23
CA GLU A 123 18.73 19.31 11.26
C GLU A 123 19.52 18.15 10.67
N LYS A 124 20.83 18.32 10.54
CA LYS A 124 21.69 17.28 9.97
C LYS A 124 21.71 16.06 10.89
N PRO A 125 21.47 14.85 10.37
CA PRO A 125 21.59 13.63 11.15
C PRO A 125 23.05 13.47 11.61
N ALA A 126 23.23 12.91 12.81
CA ALA A 126 24.56 12.73 13.38
C ALA A 126 25.44 11.87 12.47
N PRO A 127 26.74 12.20 12.31
CA PRO A 127 27.63 11.47 11.42
C PRO A 127 27.85 10.03 11.91
N GLY A 128 27.92 9.08 10.97
CA GLY A 128 28.28 7.69 11.21
C GLY A 128 27.46 6.71 10.36
N LEU A 129 28.09 5.63 9.91
CA LEU A 129 27.46 4.55 9.13
C LEU A 129 26.75 3.51 10.01
N VAL A 130 27.12 3.43 11.29
CA VAL A 130 26.65 2.40 12.24
C VAL A 130 25.79 3.02 13.34
N ARG A 131 24.66 3.61 12.96
CA ARG A 131 23.70 4.15 13.93
C ARG A 131 22.28 3.80 13.53
N ALA A 132 21.54 3.22 14.48
CA ALA A 132 20.08 3.04 14.42
C ALA A 132 19.47 3.71 15.66
N PRO A 133 19.47 5.05 15.74
CA PRO A 133 19.01 5.73 16.94
C PRO A 133 17.51 5.52 17.12
N PHE A 134 17.10 5.18 18.35
CA PHE A 134 15.70 5.15 18.74
C PHE A 134 15.49 5.99 19.99
N GLY A 135 14.78 7.09 19.85
CA GLY A 135 14.53 8.04 20.92
C GLY A 135 13.13 8.67 20.79
N PRO A 136 12.90 9.84 21.43
CA PRO A 136 11.59 10.45 21.49
C PRO A 136 10.96 10.75 20.12
N ASP A 137 11.75 11.13 19.11
CA ASP A 137 11.22 11.47 17.80
C ASP A 137 10.85 10.23 16.99
N GLN A 138 11.62 9.16 17.11
CA GLN A 138 11.28 7.86 16.53
C GLN A 138 10.02 7.30 17.17
N ALA A 139 9.89 7.39 18.50
CA ALA A 139 8.68 6.99 19.20
C ALA A 139 7.46 7.81 18.73
N ARG A 140 7.61 9.12 18.50
CA ARG A 140 6.55 9.96 17.90
C ARG A 140 6.20 9.53 16.48
N TYR A 141 7.19 9.22 15.65
CA TYR A 141 6.94 8.68 14.31
C TYR A 141 6.10 7.40 14.37
N VAL A 142 6.51 6.44 15.20
CA VAL A 142 5.81 5.17 15.39
C VAL A 142 4.40 5.40 15.93
N ALA A 143 4.25 6.21 16.97
CA ALA A 143 2.96 6.51 17.59
C ALA A 143 2.03 7.25 16.61
N ALA A 144 2.53 8.18 15.81
CA ALA A 144 1.75 8.91 14.83
C ALA A 144 1.29 8.01 13.68
N GLN A 145 2.17 7.14 13.17
CA GLN A 145 1.79 6.13 12.17
C GLN A 145 0.79 5.11 12.74
N GLY A 146 1.05 4.63 13.96
CA GLY A 146 0.15 3.71 14.67
C GLY A 146 -1.24 4.32 14.89
N LEU A 147 -1.31 5.57 15.35
CA LEU A 147 -2.59 6.27 15.49
C LEU A 147 -3.29 6.46 14.15
N SER A 148 -2.54 6.79 13.09
CA SER A 148 -3.11 6.92 11.73
C SER A 148 -3.70 5.59 11.25
N LEU A 149 -3.02 4.47 11.51
CA LEU A 149 -3.51 3.12 11.21
C LEU A 149 -4.73 2.74 12.05
N ILE A 150 -4.74 3.07 13.34
CA ILE A 150 -5.89 2.83 14.23
C ILE A 150 -7.10 3.63 13.75
N VAL A 151 -6.92 4.91 13.39
CA VAL A 151 -8.00 5.73 12.85
C VAL A 151 -8.48 5.19 11.51
N LEU A 152 -7.58 4.74 10.64
CA LEU A 152 -7.94 4.07 9.39
C LEU A 152 -8.76 2.79 9.67
N ALA A 153 -8.31 1.96 10.61
CA ALA A 153 -9.01 0.76 10.99
C ALA A 153 -10.40 1.09 11.58
N ALA A 154 -10.49 2.05 12.49
CA ALA A 154 -11.74 2.40 13.17
C ALA A 154 -12.76 3.11 12.26
N VAL A 155 -12.29 3.98 11.36
CA VAL A 155 -13.18 4.80 10.50
C VAL A 155 -13.48 4.10 9.19
N ALA A 156 -12.53 3.34 8.62
CA ALA A 156 -12.71 2.70 7.32
C ALA A 156 -12.98 1.20 7.42
N VAL A 157 -12.09 0.46 8.09
CA VAL A 157 -12.11 -1.02 8.06
C VAL A 157 -13.22 -1.61 8.93
N ALA A 158 -13.32 -1.16 10.18
CA ALA A 158 -14.25 -1.70 11.16
C ALA A 158 -15.72 -1.50 10.77
N PRO A 159 -16.16 -0.32 10.27
CA PRO A 159 -17.55 -0.15 9.82
C PRO A 159 -17.86 -1.00 8.58
N ALA A 160 -16.91 -1.09 7.63
CA ALA A 160 -17.07 -1.95 6.46
C ALA A 160 -17.17 -3.42 6.85
N TRP A 161 -16.32 -3.86 7.77
CA TRP A 161 -16.34 -5.23 8.31
C TRP A 161 -17.59 -5.53 9.13
N ALA A 162 -18.05 -4.59 9.97
CA ALA A 162 -19.26 -4.76 10.75
C ALA A 162 -20.50 -4.85 9.85
N ALA A 163 -20.60 -4.00 8.82
CA ALA A 163 -21.64 -4.09 7.81
C ALA A 163 -21.58 -5.43 7.05
N PHE A 164 -20.39 -5.83 6.62
CA PHE A 164 -20.14 -7.13 5.98
C PHE A 164 -20.65 -8.28 6.86
N ALA A 165 -20.22 -8.33 8.12
CA ALA A 165 -20.54 -9.40 9.05
C ALA A 165 -22.04 -9.42 9.40
N PHE A 166 -22.66 -8.26 9.58
CA PHE A 166 -24.09 -8.15 9.86
C PHE A 166 -24.92 -8.69 8.68
N ILE A 167 -24.62 -8.26 7.46
CA ILE A 167 -25.38 -8.69 6.28
C ILE A 167 -25.10 -10.17 5.98
N ALA A 168 -23.85 -10.63 6.12
CA ALA A 168 -23.51 -12.05 5.97
C ALA A 168 -24.32 -12.92 6.93
N ARG A 169 -24.38 -12.57 8.23
CA ARG A 169 -25.20 -13.29 9.22
C ARG A 169 -26.69 -13.29 8.89
N ALA A 170 -27.22 -12.16 8.41
CA ALA A 170 -28.63 -12.07 8.02
C ALA A 170 -28.97 -12.98 6.84
N ILE A 171 -28.05 -13.12 5.89
CA ILE A 171 -28.18 -14.01 4.74
C ILE A 171 -28.06 -15.47 5.18
N ASP A 172 -27.06 -15.81 5.99
CA ASP A 172 -26.90 -17.16 6.52
C ASP A 172 -28.15 -17.58 7.31
N ALA A 173 -28.71 -16.67 8.11
CA ALA A 173 -29.96 -16.88 8.82
C ALA A 173 -31.18 -17.04 7.89
N ALA A 174 -31.17 -16.43 6.70
CA ALA A 174 -32.24 -16.58 5.72
C ALA A 174 -32.10 -17.88 4.92
N LEU A 175 -30.88 -18.26 4.55
CA LEU A 175 -30.57 -19.47 3.78
C LEU A 175 -30.61 -20.76 4.63
N SER A 176 -30.47 -20.65 5.94
CA SER A 176 -30.64 -21.77 6.87
C SER A 176 -32.10 -22.10 7.21
N LYS A 177 -33.07 -21.29 6.77
CA LYS A 177 -34.49 -21.62 6.92
C LYS A 177 -34.87 -22.78 6.00
N THR A 178 -35.89 -23.56 6.38
CA THR A 178 -36.46 -24.60 5.54
C THR A 178 -37.75 -24.10 4.88
N TYR A 179 -37.97 -24.47 3.62
CA TYR A 179 -39.25 -24.28 2.95
C TYR A 179 -39.96 -25.62 2.81
N ALA A 180 -41.29 -25.58 2.93
CA ALA A 180 -42.12 -26.69 2.48
C ALA A 180 -42.13 -26.70 0.95
N SER A 181 -41.69 -27.81 0.37
CA SER A 181 -41.79 -28.12 -1.05
C SER A 181 -42.89 -29.16 -1.25
N PHE A 182 -43.65 -29.00 -2.32
CA PHE A 182 -44.65 -29.98 -2.77
C PHE A 182 -44.16 -30.60 -4.07
N PRO A 183 -43.49 -31.76 -4.03
CA PRO A 183 -42.89 -32.37 -5.22
C PRO A 183 -43.92 -32.81 -6.25
N ASN A 184 -45.12 -33.18 -5.80
CA ASN A 184 -46.29 -33.47 -6.64
C ASN A 184 -47.31 -32.34 -6.50
N ALA A 185 -47.55 -31.62 -7.60
CA ALA A 185 -48.54 -30.54 -7.64
C ALA A 185 -49.97 -31.04 -7.33
N ASP A 186 -50.24 -32.33 -7.58
CA ASP A 186 -51.56 -32.96 -7.43
C ASP A 186 -51.77 -33.65 -6.06
N SER A 187 -50.78 -33.61 -5.15
CA SER A 187 -50.87 -34.28 -3.85
C SER A 187 -50.49 -33.35 -2.69
N LEU A 188 -51.46 -33.06 -1.82
CA LEU A 188 -51.24 -32.35 -0.56
C LEU A 188 -50.55 -33.22 0.51
N HIS A 189 -50.33 -34.51 0.25
CA HIS A 189 -49.79 -35.46 1.22
C HIS A 189 -48.27 -35.68 1.11
N THR A 190 -47.63 -35.13 0.07
CA THR A 190 -46.16 -35.18 -0.09
C THR A 190 -45.58 -33.80 0.19
N ILE A 191 -45.23 -33.56 1.47
CA ILE A 191 -44.57 -32.34 1.92
C ILE A 191 -43.12 -32.69 2.25
N ASP A 192 -42.18 -32.15 1.47
CA ASP A 192 -40.75 -32.26 1.76
C ASP A 192 -40.23 -30.94 2.33
N LEU A 193 -39.40 -31.03 3.38
CA LEU A 193 -38.70 -29.88 3.92
C LEU A 193 -37.35 -29.75 3.20
N VAL A 194 -37.25 -28.73 2.36
CA VAL A 194 -36.03 -28.47 1.58
C VAL A 194 -35.33 -27.24 2.17
N PRO A 195 -33.99 -27.26 2.36
CA PRO A 195 -33.24 -26.07 2.75
C PRO A 195 -33.51 -24.90 1.82
N ALA A 196 -33.58 -23.68 2.36
CA ALA A 196 -33.85 -22.48 1.56
C ALA A 196 -32.85 -22.30 0.43
N GLN A 197 -31.59 -22.64 0.66
CA GLN A 197 -30.56 -22.62 -0.37
C GLN A 197 -30.90 -23.53 -1.56
N GLU A 198 -31.35 -24.76 -1.32
CA GLU A 198 -31.72 -25.72 -2.38
C GLU A 198 -33.02 -25.28 -3.07
N ALA A 199 -34.03 -24.88 -2.31
CA ALA A 199 -35.30 -24.40 -2.87
C ALA A 199 -35.13 -23.15 -3.76
N LEU A 200 -34.30 -22.20 -3.34
CA LEU A 200 -33.98 -20.99 -4.10
C LEU A 200 -33.06 -21.28 -5.29
N ALA A 201 -32.17 -22.27 -5.19
CA ALA A 201 -31.36 -22.72 -6.32
C ALA A 201 -32.25 -23.37 -7.40
N LEU A 202 -33.19 -24.22 -7.01
CA LEU A 202 -34.16 -24.86 -7.92
C LEU A 202 -35.07 -23.85 -8.63
N ARG A 203 -35.45 -22.77 -7.94
CA ARG A 203 -36.24 -21.66 -8.52
C ARG A 203 -35.41 -20.68 -9.34
N GLY A 204 -34.08 -20.82 -9.36
CA GLY A 204 -33.19 -19.85 -10.00
C GLY A 204 -33.24 -18.46 -9.34
N GLU A 205 -33.56 -18.38 -8.05
CA GLU A 205 -33.72 -17.12 -7.28
C GLU A 205 -32.57 -16.90 -6.28
N LEU A 206 -31.66 -17.87 -6.12
CA LEU A 206 -30.51 -17.78 -5.21
C LEU A 206 -29.64 -16.53 -5.47
N TRP A 207 -29.64 -16.03 -6.72
CA TRP A 207 -28.95 -14.82 -7.09
C TRP A 207 -29.43 -13.58 -6.30
N LEU A 208 -30.69 -13.51 -5.86
CA LEU A 208 -31.18 -12.37 -5.06
C LEU A 208 -30.37 -12.21 -3.76
N PHE A 209 -29.96 -13.32 -3.14
CA PHE A 209 -29.15 -13.31 -1.93
C PHE A 209 -27.69 -13.00 -2.23
N SER A 210 -27.12 -13.55 -3.31
CA SER A 210 -25.75 -13.26 -3.71
C SER A 210 -25.55 -11.80 -4.18
N TYR A 211 -26.58 -11.20 -4.79
CA TYR A 211 -26.53 -9.83 -5.35
C TYR A 211 -27.02 -8.79 -4.33
N GLY A 212 -28.08 -9.10 -3.58
CA GLY A 212 -28.63 -8.24 -2.53
C GLY A 212 -27.60 -7.96 -1.44
N TYR A 213 -26.78 -8.96 -1.11
CA TYR A 213 -25.62 -8.85 -0.23
C TYR A 213 -24.68 -7.70 -0.62
N LEU A 214 -24.14 -7.79 -1.83
CA LEU A 214 -23.12 -6.89 -2.34
C LEU A 214 -23.73 -5.52 -2.70
N GLY A 215 -24.98 -5.50 -3.15
CA GLY A 215 -25.73 -4.28 -3.45
C GLY A 215 -25.99 -3.44 -2.20
N ALA A 216 -26.40 -4.07 -1.10
CA ALA A 216 -26.58 -3.40 0.18
C ALA A 216 -25.25 -2.84 0.73
N LEU A 217 -24.17 -3.62 0.62
CA LEU A 217 -22.83 -3.16 1.00
C LEU A 217 -22.35 -1.97 0.16
N ALA A 218 -22.54 -2.02 -1.16
CA ALA A 218 -22.21 -0.92 -2.04
C ALA A 218 -23.02 0.34 -1.71
N ALA A 219 -24.33 0.21 -1.50
CA ALA A 219 -25.20 1.34 -1.15
C ALA A 219 -24.80 1.99 0.18
N ALA A 220 -24.51 1.19 1.21
CA ALA A 220 -24.04 1.69 2.50
C ALA A 220 -22.71 2.43 2.37
N GLY A 221 -21.75 1.87 1.62
CA GLY A 221 -20.49 2.55 1.33
C GLY A 221 -20.70 3.89 0.63
N VAL A 222 -21.58 3.94 -0.38
CA VAL A 222 -21.84 5.14 -1.17
C VAL A 222 -22.47 6.23 -0.29
N ALA A 223 -23.39 5.85 0.61
CA ALA A 223 -23.97 6.76 1.58
C ALA A 223 -22.91 7.35 2.52
N VAL A 224 -21.97 6.54 3.02
CA VAL A 224 -20.87 7.01 3.87
C VAL A 224 -19.96 7.98 3.11
N VAL A 225 -19.56 7.65 1.88
CA VAL A 225 -18.74 8.55 1.05
C VAL A 225 -19.47 9.86 0.75
N PHE A 226 -20.78 9.79 0.47
CA PHE A 226 -21.61 10.96 0.26
C PHE A 226 -21.68 11.86 1.51
N LEU A 227 -21.92 11.28 2.69
CA LEU A 227 -21.91 12.01 3.96
C LEU A 227 -20.54 12.63 4.25
N LEU A 228 -19.45 11.88 4.06
CA LEU A 228 -18.09 12.39 4.19
C LEU A 228 -17.85 13.58 3.26
N GLY A 229 -18.30 13.48 2.00
CA GLY A 229 -18.26 14.60 1.05
C GLY A 229 -19.00 15.83 1.55
N LEU A 230 -20.24 15.66 2.02
CA LEU A 230 -21.05 16.76 2.56
C LEU A 230 -20.39 17.47 3.75
N PHE A 231 -19.88 16.72 4.72
CA PHE A 231 -19.20 17.28 5.90
C PHE A 231 -17.85 17.90 5.55
N HIS A 232 -17.08 17.24 4.67
CA HIS A 232 -15.74 17.69 4.27
C HIS A 232 -15.79 18.99 3.46
N PHE A 233 -16.76 19.12 2.56
CA PHE A 233 -16.95 20.32 1.74
C PHE A 233 -17.94 21.33 2.31
N HIS A 234 -18.39 21.17 3.56
CA HIS A 234 -19.28 22.14 4.20
C HIS A 234 -18.66 23.56 4.17
N PRO A 235 -19.44 24.64 3.95
CA PRO A 235 -18.90 26.01 3.84
C PRO A 235 -18.02 26.45 5.01
N ARG A 236 -18.38 26.05 6.23
CA ARG A 236 -17.57 26.28 7.45
C ARG A 236 -16.20 25.60 7.43
N ASN A 237 -16.01 24.62 6.54
CA ASN A 237 -14.79 23.84 6.36
C ASN A 237 -13.93 24.26 5.17
N ARG A 238 -14.28 25.37 4.50
CA ARG A 238 -13.54 25.88 3.34
C ARG A 238 -12.60 27.02 3.76
N PRO A 239 -11.33 27.03 3.32
CA PRO A 239 -10.57 28.28 3.30
C PRO A 239 -11.27 29.28 2.35
N ALA A 240 -11.22 30.57 2.67
CA ALA A 240 -11.88 31.63 1.89
C ALA A 240 -11.52 31.52 0.39
N ALA A 241 -12.52 31.45 -0.48
CA ALA A 241 -12.32 31.11 -1.89
C ALA A 241 -11.88 32.31 -2.73
N GLY A 242 -10.67 32.27 -3.28
CA GLY A 242 -10.25 33.15 -4.40
C GLY A 242 -10.43 32.50 -5.77
N ALA A 243 -10.35 33.28 -6.85
CA ALA A 243 -10.66 32.88 -8.24
C ALA A 243 -9.95 31.60 -8.75
N GLY A 244 -8.70 31.33 -8.35
CA GLY A 244 -7.97 30.10 -8.70
C GLY A 244 -8.59 28.78 -8.19
N ASN A 245 -9.65 28.85 -7.39
CA ASN A 245 -10.38 27.68 -6.90
C ASN A 245 -11.42 27.15 -7.91
N ALA A 246 -11.82 27.95 -8.91
CA ALA A 246 -12.82 27.55 -9.91
C ALA A 246 -12.27 26.49 -10.87
N ILE A 247 -11.06 26.68 -11.40
CA ILE A 247 -10.40 25.72 -12.31
C ILE A 247 -10.13 24.41 -11.57
N ALA A 248 -9.59 24.46 -10.34
CA ALA A 248 -9.37 23.25 -9.54
C ALA A 248 -10.68 22.50 -9.24
N ARG A 249 -11.78 23.23 -8.98
CA ARG A 249 -13.12 22.65 -8.80
C ARG A 249 -13.60 21.94 -10.06
N THR A 250 -13.52 22.61 -11.21
CA THR A 250 -13.99 22.06 -12.48
C THR A 250 -13.12 20.89 -12.92
N SER A 251 -11.79 20.94 -12.72
CA SER A 251 -10.88 19.85 -13.05
C SER A 251 -11.12 18.64 -12.15
N VAL A 252 -11.26 18.82 -10.84
CA VAL A 252 -11.56 17.71 -9.93
C VAL A 252 -12.93 17.13 -10.23
N LEU A 253 -13.94 17.97 -10.45
CA LEU A 253 -15.27 17.50 -10.83
C LEU A 253 -15.20 16.72 -12.15
N ALA A 254 -14.52 17.24 -13.17
CA ALA A 254 -14.35 16.58 -14.46
C ALA A 254 -13.62 15.24 -14.34
N ILE A 255 -12.56 15.15 -13.52
CA ILE A 255 -11.84 13.90 -13.27
C ILE A 255 -12.74 12.89 -12.54
N LEU A 256 -13.43 13.32 -11.47
CA LEU A 256 -14.35 12.46 -10.73
C LEU A 256 -15.49 11.97 -11.62
N THR A 257 -16.05 12.85 -12.46
CA THR A 257 -17.08 12.50 -13.44
C THR A 257 -16.52 11.57 -14.52
N ALA A 258 -15.32 11.81 -15.04
CA ALA A 258 -14.69 10.93 -16.03
C ALA A 258 -14.39 9.54 -15.47
N VAL A 259 -13.88 9.45 -14.23
CA VAL A 259 -13.66 8.18 -13.52
C VAL A 259 -14.99 7.47 -13.28
N LEU A 260 -16.03 8.20 -12.86
CA LEU A 260 -17.35 7.64 -12.66
C LEU A 260 -17.94 7.12 -13.98
N LEU A 261 -17.85 7.90 -15.06
CA LEU A 261 -18.31 7.50 -16.39
C LEU A 261 -17.51 6.32 -16.95
N ALA A 262 -16.19 6.28 -16.74
CA ALA A 262 -15.34 5.16 -17.13
C ALA A 262 -15.67 3.90 -16.34
N ALA A 263 -15.93 4.01 -15.03
CA ALA A 263 -16.41 2.92 -14.22
C ALA A 263 -17.79 2.44 -14.68
N ILE A 264 -18.75 3.34 -14.94
CA ILE A 264 -20.07 3.00 -15.48
C ILE A 264 -19.93 2.32 -16.85
N ALA A 265 -19.11 2.86 -17.75
CA ALA A 265 -18.88 2.29 -19.09
C ALA A 265 -18.25 0.91 -19.01
N TRP A 266 -17.24 0.71 -18.15
CA TRP A 266 -16.64 -0.60 -17.88
C TRP A 266 -17.66 -1.59 -17.33
N LEU A 267 -18.52 -1.15 -16.41
CA LEU A 267 -19.60 -1.96 -15.83
C LEU A 267 -20.68 -2.33 -16.87
N LEU A 268 -21.05 -1.40 -17.75
CA LEU A 268 -22.00 -1.64 -18.85
C LEU A 268 -21.40 -2.58 -19.90
N LEU A 269 -20.14 -2.38 -20.30
CA LEU A 269 -19.41 -3.28 -21.20
C LEU A 269 -19.27 -4.69 -20.63
N GLY A 270 -18.99 -4.80 -19.33
CA GLY A 270 -18.94 -6.08 -18.62
C GLY A 270 -20.29 -6.81 -18.57
N ARG A 271 -21.40 -6.06 -18.45
CA ARG A 271 -22.76 -6.61 -18.45
C ARG A 271 -23.20 -7.04 -19.85
N VAL A 272 -22.91 -6.23 -20.88
CA VAL A 272 -23.27 -6.51 -22.28
C VAL A 272 -22.47 -7.71 -22.83
N SER A 273 -21.21 -7.85 -22.44
CA SER A 273 -20.36 -8.98 -22.86
C SER A 273 -20.65 -10.30 -22.12
N GLY A 274 -21.56 -10.31 -21.14
CA GLY A 274 -21.78 -11.47 -20.26
C GLY A 274 -20.60 -11.81 -19.34
N ALA A 275 -19.49 -11.05 -19.41
CA ALA A 275 -18.26 -11.30 -18.65
C ALA A 275 -18.39 -10.94 -17.16
N VAL A 276 -19.38 -10.12 -16.80
CA VAL A 276 -19.62 -9.63 -15.44
C VAL A 276 -21.02 -10.04 -15.01
N SER A 277 -21.11 -11.09 -14.19
CA SER A 277 -22.32 -11.36 -13.40
C SER A 277 -22.60 -10.19 -12.47
N GLY A 278 -23.87 -9.84 -12.19
CA GLY A 278 -24.13 -8.66 -11.35
C GLY A 278 -23.66 -8.82 -9.88
N GLY A 279 -23.32 -10.04 -9.44
CA GLY A 279 -22.54 -10.25 -8.22
C GLY A 279 -21.15 -9.62 -8.31
N ARG A 280 -20.44 -9.78 -9.44
CA ARG A 280 -19.16 -9.08 -9.67
C ARG A 280 -19.35 -7.56 -9.69
N LEU A 281 -20.44 -7.05 -10.28
CA LEU A 281 -20.73 -5.62 -10.34
C LEU A 281 -20.90 -4.99 -8.95
N ALA A 282 -21.69 -5.63 -8.09
CA ALA A 282 -21.92 -5.14 -6.75
C ALA A 282 -20.67 -5.28 -5.85
N LEU A 283 -19.88 -6.34 -6.02
CA LEU A 283 -18.56 -6.48 -5.39
C LEU A 283 -17.61 -5.36 -5.84
N SER A 284 -17.53 -5.08 -7.14
CA SER A 284 -16.70 -3.99 -7.67
C SER A 284 -17.12 -2.63 -7.13
N ALA A 285 -18.42 -2.36 -7.03
CA ALA A 285 -18.94 -1.11 -6.46
C ALA A 285 -18.60 -0.98 -4.97
N PHE A 286 -18.75 -2.06 -4.19
CA PHE A 286 -18.33 -2.08 -2.78
C PHE A 286 -16.82 -1.84 -2.64
N LEU A 287 -16.00 -2.60 -3.37
CA LEU A 287 -14.54 -2.47 -3.32
C LEU A 287 -14.07 -1.08 -3.74
N ALA A 288 -14.66 -0.51 -4.80
CA ALA A 288 -14.35 0.85 -5.23
C ALA A 288 -14.67 1.87 -4.13
N THR A 289 -15.82 1.74 -3.49
CA THR A 289 -16.25 2.67 -2.44
C THR A 289 -15.41 2.53 -1.17
N PHE A 290 -15.11 1.31 -0.77
CA PHE A 290 -14.17 1.01 0.31
C PHE A 290 -12.79 1.59 0.02
N TYR A 291 -12.30 1.44 -1.20
CA TYR A 291 -11.01 1.98 -1.64
C TYR A 291 -10.98 3.50 -1.61
N VAL A 292 -12.05 4.18 -2.03
CA VAL A 292 -12.19 5.64 -1.91
C VAL A 292 -12.13 6.08 -0.46
N MET A 293 -12.82 5.37 0.45
CA MET A 293 -12.76 5.69 1.88
C MET A 293 -11.36 5.47 2.46
N LEU A 294 -10.69 4.38 2.08
CA LEU A 294 -9.32 4.07 2.48
C LEU A 294 -8.36 5.17 2.02
N ILE A 295 -8.43 5.59 0.75
CA ILE A 295 -7.64 6.71 0.22
C ILE A 295 -7.96 8.01 0.98
N TYR A 296 -9.23 8.33 1.19
CA TYR A 296 -9.64 9.56 1.87
C TYR A 296 -9.03 9.67 3.27
N VAL A 297 -9.18 8.62 4.08
CA VAL A 297 -8.63 8.60 5.45
C VAL A 297 -7.10 8.59 5.39
N SER A 298 -6.51 7.81 4.49
CA SER A 298 -5.04 7.75 4.34
C SER A 298 -4.46 9.11 3.99
N LEU A 299 -5.00 9.81 3.00
CA LEU A 299 -4.56 11.16 2.62
C LEU A 299 -4.73 12.17 3.76
N ARG A 300 -5.80 12.03 4.55
CA ARG A 300 -6.07 12.94 5.67
C ARG A 300 -5.06 12.81 6.79
N PHE A 301 -4.56 11.60 7.05
CA PHE A 301 -3.61 11.31 8.12
C PHE A 301 -2.16 11.14 7.66
N ALA A 302 -1.91 11.00 6.35
CA ALA A 302 -0.56 10.80 5.83
C ALA A 302 0.48 11.84 6.29
N PRO A 303 0.16 13.15 6.39
CA PRO A 303 1.13 14.13 6.88
C PRO A 303 1.49 13.96 8.37
N TYR A 304 0.69 13.24 9.15
CA TYR A 304 0.73 13.28 10.61
C TYR A 304 2.08 12.84 11.19
N ALA A 305 2.67 11.77 10.66
CA ALA A 305 3.97 11.30 11.10
C ALA A 305 5.07 12.35 10.88
N GLY A 306 5.05 13.03 9.73
CA GLY A 306 5.97 14.13 9.43
C GLY A 306 5.81 15.30 10.39
N LEU A 307 4.56 15.71 10.63
CA LEU A 307 4.23 16.81 11.53
C LEU A 307 4.61 16.51 12.98
N ALA A 308 4.30 15.30 13.46
CA ALA A 308 4.56 14.93 14.85
C ALA A 308 6.05 14.91 15.17
N VAL A 309 6.85 14.41 14.23
CA VAL A 309 8.31 14.37 14.33
C VAL A 309 8.91 15.77 14.28
N CYS A 310 8.51 16.61 13.32
CA CYS A 310 9.08 17.96 13.17
C CYS A 310 8.61 18.95 14.25
N SER A 311 7.35 18.88 14.67
CA SER A 311 6.82 19.76 15.74
C SER A 311 7.16 19.29 17.16
N ARG A 312 7.73 18.08 17.30
CA ARG A 312 7.95 17.39 18.58
C ARG A 312 6.68 17.28 19.45
N SER A 313 5.50 17.29 18.82
CA SER A 313 4.19 17.26 19.48
C SER A 313 3.28 16.24 18.79
N MET A 314 2.42 15.56 19.54
CA MET A 314 1.37 14.69 18.99
C MET A 314 0.10 15.47 18.63
N GLY A 315 0.12 16.81 18.72
CA GLY A 315 -1.03 17.66 18.40
C GLY A 315 -1.47 17.55 16.94
N LEU A 316 -2.79 17.63 16.71
CA LEU A 316 -3.40 17.51 15.38
C LEU A 316 -3.56 18.85 14.63
N GLY A 317 -3.14 19.97 15.23
CA GLY A 317 -3.42 21.32 14.73
C GLY A 317 -2.97 21.55 13.28
N GLY A 318 -1.71 21.22 12.95
CA GLY A 318 -1.17 21.36 11.59
C GLY A 318 -1.73 20.35 10.59
N LEU A 319 -2.22 19.19 11.06
CA LEU A 319 -2.71 18.10 10.20
C LEU A 319 -3.98 18.51 9.46
N PHE A 320 -4.94 19.08 10.19
CA PHE A 320 -6.20 19.50 9.61
C PHE A 320 -6.04 20.73 8.71
N GLY A 321 -5.03 21.59 8.92
CA GLY A 321 -4.70 22.68 7.98
C GLY A 321 -4.33 22.15 6.59
N LEU A 322 -3.45 21.14 6.53
CA LEU A 322 -2.99 20.53 5.29
C LEU A 322 -4.04 19.68 4.57
N SER A 323 -4.94 19.03 5.32
CA SER A 323 -5.90 18.06 4.76
C SER A 323 -7.32 18.61 4.59
N ARG A 324 -7.56 19.91 4.88
CA ARG A 324 -8.91 20.50 4.83
C ARG A 324 -9.32 20.98 3.44
N GLY A 325 -10.58 20.74 3.10
CA GLY A 325 -11.22 21.23 1.89
C GLY A 325 -10.45 20.82 0.63
N TRP A 326 -10.12 21.81 -0.21
CA TRP A 326 -9.43 21.61 -1.48
C TRP A 326 -7.95 21.21 -1.33
N ASN A 327 -7.34 21.41 -0.17
CA ASN A 327 -5.97 20.97 0.06
C ASN A 327 -5.85 19.45 0.05
N LEU A 328 -6.92 18.70 0.37
CA LEU A 328 -6.93 17.24 0.27
C LEU A 328 -6.69 16.76 -1.17
N PHE A 329 -7.33 17.37 -2.16
CA PHE A 329 -7.13 17.02 -3.57
C PHE A 329 -5.75 17.45 -4.08
N ARG A 330 -5.24 18.58 -3.58
CA ARG A 330 -3.88 19.02 -3.91
C ARG A 330 -2.85 18.08 -3.32
N LEU A 331 -3.08 17.60 -2.10
CA LEU A 331 -2.27 16.58 -1.46
C LEU A 331 -2.32 15.29 -2.29
N ALA A 332 -3.51 14.83 -2.67
CA ALA A 332 -3.68 13.69 -3.59
C ALA A 332 -2.91 13.89 -4.90
N GLY A 333 -2.97 15.08 -5.50
CA GLY A 333 -2.21 15.44 -6.69
C GLY A 333 -0.70 15.41 -6.46
N ALA A 334 -0.21 15.83 -5.29
CA ALA A 334 1.20 15.77 -4.95
C ALA A 334 1.68 14.32 -4.78
N PHE A 335 0.89 13.48 -4.11
CA PHE A 335 1.13 12.03 -4.01
C PHE A 335 1.15 11.37 -5.40
N ALA A 336 0.14 11.66 -6.24
CA ALA A 336 0.04 11.11 -7.59
C ALA A 336 1.22 11.54 -8.46
N LEU A 337 1.65 12.80 -8.38
CA LEU A 337 2.80 13.31 -9.13
C LEU A 337 4.10 12.62 -8.67
N VAL A 338 4.32 12.48 -7.36
CA VAL A 338 5.47 11.74 -6.83
C VAL A 338 5.45 10.28 -7.29
N ALA A 339 4.32 9.60 -7.17
CA ALA A 339 4.16 8.22 -7.60
C ALA A 339 4.40 8.06 -9.11
N LEU A 340 3.87 8.96 -9.94
CA LEU A 340 4.08 8.98 -11.38
C LEU A 340 5.56 9.15 -11.73
N VAL A 341 6.26 10.10 -11.09
CA VAL A 341 7.69 10.30 -11.35
C VAL A 341 8.50 9.07 -10.94
N ILE A 342 8.23 8.51 -9.75
CA ILE A 342 8.90 7.28 -9.30
C ILE A 342 8.65 6.14 -10.29
N LEU A 343 7.41 5.96 -10.75
CA LEU A 343 7.05 4.94 -11.74
C LEU A 343 7.75 5.16 -13.08
N LEU A 344 7.80 6.39 -13.60
CA LEU A 344 8.49 6.70 -14.85
C LEU A 344 9.99 6.42 -14.75
N VAL A 345 10.62 6.78 -13.62
CA VAL A 345 12.03 6.45 -13.38
C VAL A 345 12.22 4.95 -13.26
N GLN A 346 11.33 4.23 -12.58
CA GLN A 346 11.37 2.77 -12.48
C GLN A 346 11.28 2.11 -13.86
N ILE A 347 10.34 2.54 -14.70
CA ILE A 347 10.17 2.04 -16.07
C ILE A 347 11.42 2.35 -16.90
N ALA A 348 11.99 3.55 -16.78
CA ALA A 348 13.20 3.91 -17.50
C ALA A 348 14.39 3.03 -17.07
N VAL A 349 14.56 2.80 -15.76
CA VAL A 349 15.68 2.00 -15.26
C VAL A 349 15.51 0.52 -15.58
N GLU A 350 14.36 -0.08 -15.27
CA GLU A 350 14.14 -1.52 -15.48
C GLU A 350 13.84 -1.87 -16.94
N GLY A 351 13.23 -0.96 -17.70
CA GLY A 351 12.87 -1.17 -19.10
C GLY A 351 13.97 -0.80 -20.10
N LEU A 352 14.85 0.14 -19.77
CA LEU A 352 15.90 0.60 -20.69
C LEU A 352 17.30 0.32 -20.16
N ILE A 353 17.62 0.74 -18.93
CA ILE A 353 19.00 0.71 -18.43
C ILE A 353 19.46 -0.70 -18.06
N LEU A 354 18.68 -1.42 -17.23
CA LEU A 354 19.03 -2.77 -16.79
C LEU A 354 19.13 -3.78 -17.93
N PRO A 355 18.25 -3.79 -18.95
CA PRO A 355 18.39 -4.69 -20.09
C PRO A 355 19.68 -4.44 -20.89
N VAL A 356 20.05 -3.17 -21.09
CA VAL A 356 21.30 -2.80 -21.78
C VAL A 356 22.53 -3.23 -20.96
N LEU A 357 22.51 -3.00 -19.64
CA LEU A 357 23.57 -3.49 -18.75
C LEU A 357 23.64 -5.02 -18.75
N SER A 358 22.50 -5.70 -18.73
CA SER A 358 22.42 -7.17 -18.78
C SER A 358 23.01 -7.70 -20.07
N ALA A 359 22.62 -7.14 -21.22
CA ALA A 359 23.18 -7.50 -22.51
C ALA A 359 24.70 -7.29 -22.56
N THR A 360 25.18 -6.18 -22.01
CA THR A 360 26.63 -5.88 -21.93
C THR A 360 27.36 -6.92 -21.09
N VAL A 361 26.83 -7.28 -19.91
CA VAL A 361 27.41 -8.31 -19.03
C VAL A 361 27.41 -9.68 -19.70
N VAL A 362 26.35 -10.04 -20.42
CA VAL A 362 26.26 -11.29 -21.19
C VAL A 362 27.27 -11.29 -22.34
N SER A 363 27.43 -10.19 -23.08
CA SER A 363 28.43 -10.07 -24.14
C SER A 363 29.86 -10.21 -23.60
N LEU A 364 30.14 -9.58 -22.45
CA LEU A 364 31.43 -9.73 -21.77
C LEU A 364 31.65 -11.17 -21.31
N PHE A 365 30.62 -11.84 -20.77
CA PHE A 365 30.68 -13.26 -20.40
C PHE A 365 31.03 -14.13 -21.61
N GLN A 366 30.32 -13.98 -22.73
CA GLN A 366 30.56 -14.75 -23.96
C GLN A 366 31.97 -14.52 -24.52
N ALA A 367 32.47 -13.28 -24.46
CA ALA A 367 33.84 -12.96 -24.86
C ALA A 367 34.88 -13.62 -23.94
N SER A 368 34.69 -13.56 -22.62
CA SER A 368 35.57 -14.22 -21.65
C SER A 368 35.54 -15.75 -21.76
N GLU A 369 34.35 -16.33 -21.98
CA GLU A 369 34.18 -17.77 -22.20
C GLU A 369 34.91 -18.24 -23.47
N SER A 370 34.78 -17.47 -24.57
CA SER A 370 35.47 -17.76 -25.84
C SER A 370 36.99 -17.69 -25.69
N LEU A 371 37.51 -16.68 -24.98
CA LEU A 371 38.94 -16.55 -24.71
C LEU A 371 39.46 -17.71 -23.85
N SER A 372 38.70 -18.12 -22.84
CA SER A 372 39.06 -19.24 -21.98
C SER A 372 39.11 -20.56 -22.75
N LYS A 373 38.14 -20.81 -23.63
CA LYS A 373 38.15 -21.98 -24.53
C LYS A 373 39.40 -22.01 -25.41
N LEU A 374 39.84 -20.85 -25.92
CA LEU A 374 41.07 -20.77 -26.72
C LEU A 374 42.33 -21.10 -25.90
N GLN A 375 42.36 -20.73 -24.62
CA GLN A 375 43.51 -20.96 -23.74
C GLN A 375 43.53 -22.38 -23.15
N ASN A 376 42.37 -22.98 -22.90
CA ASN A 376 42.20 -24.26 -22.21
C ASN A 376 41.86 -25.42 -23.16
N GLY A 377 42.29 -25.36 -24.42
CA GLY A 377 42.15 -26.49 -25.36
C GLY A 377 40.71 -26.83 -25.75
N GLY A 378 39.79 -25.85 -25.73
CA GLY A 378 38.40 -26.00 -26.15
C GLY A 378 37.38 -26.05 -25.01
N GLU A 379 37.83 -26.16 -23.76
CA GLU A 379 36.95 -26.15 -22.58
C GLU A 379 36.89 -24.76 -21.93
N ALA A 380 35.69 -24.31 -21.57
CA ALA A 380 35.54 -23.06 -20.82
C ALA A 380 35.81 -23.30 -19.33
N ASP A 381 36.53 -22.38 -18.69
CA ASP A 381 36.68 -22.40 -17.23
C ASP A 381 35.32 -22.19 -16.54
N SER A 382 34.93 -23.17 -15.71
CA SER A 382 33.73 -23.14 -14.88
C SER A 382 33.65 -21.93 -13.95
N GLY A 383 34.80 -21.34 -13.57
CA GLY A 383 34.87 -20.16 -12.72
C GLY A 383 34.31 -18.88 -13.36
N ILE A 384 34.32 -18.79 -14.69
CA ILE A 384 33.90 -17.58 -15.42
C ILE A 384 32.41 -17.35 -15.24
N LEU A 385 31.58 -18.38 -15.43
CA LEU A 385 30.13 -18.26 -15.24
C LEU A 385 29.79 -17.82 -13.81
N VAL A 386 30.44 -18.42 -12.83
CA VAL A 386 30.24 -18.10 -11.41
C VAL A 386 30.60 -16.64 -11.15
N ALA A 387 31.75 -16.15 -11.64
CA ALA A 387 32.18 -14.77 -11.49
C ALA A 387 31.18 -13.78 -12.09
N PHE A 388 30.70 -14.03 -13.32
CA PHE A 388 29.72 -13.15 -13.99
C PHE A 388 28.35 -13.14 -13.30
N VAL A 389 27.90 -14.28 -12.77
CA VAL A 389 26.69 -14.36 -11.93
C VAL A 389 26.84 -13.51 -10.68
N TRP A 390 28.00 -13.56 -10.00
CA TRP A 390 28.27 -12.72 -8.82
C TRP A 390 28.34 -11.23 -9.17
N ILE A 391 29.00 -10.85 -10.27
CA ILE A 391 29.06 -9.47 -10.74
C ILE A 391 27.65 -8.94 -11.01
N TRP A 392 26.83 -9.69 -11.75
CA TRP A 392 25.46 -9.31 -12.04
C TRP A 392 24.62 -9.17 -10.77
N THR A 393 24.76 -10.11 -9.85
CA THR A 393 24.09 -10.08 -8.54
C THR A 393 24.50 -8.84 -7.74
N ALA A 394 25.79 -8.50 -7.70
CA ALA A 394 26.29 -7.32 -7.01
C ALA A 394 25.73 -6.01 -7.61
N ILE A 395 25.66 -5.92 -8.95
CA ILE A 395 25.04 -4.78 -9.65
C ILE A 395 23.57 -4.63 -9.25
N LEU A 396 22.80 -5.73 -9.26
CA LEU A 396 21.39 -5.72 -8.89
C LEU A 396 21.18 -5.32 -7.43
N ILE A 397 21.99 -5.85 -6.51
CA ILE A 397 21.97 -5.48 -5.10
C ILE A 397 22.23 -3.98 -4.95
N GLY A 398 23.31 -3.47 -5.55
CA GLY A 398 23.67 -2.05 -5.51
C GLY A 398 22.55 -1.15 -6.03
N TYR A 399 21.95 -1.50 -7.17
CA TYR A 399 20.80 -0.79 -7.72
C TYR A 399 19.61 -0.77 -6.76
N LYS A 400 19.22 -1.93 -6.21
CA LYS A 400 18.06 -2.02 -5.30
C LYS A 400 18.29 -1.22 -4.01
N PHE A 401 19.50 -1.22 -3.45
CA PHE A 401 19.84 -0.37 -2.31
C PHE A 401 19.76 1.13 -2.66
N LEU A 402 20.36 1.56 -3.77
CA LEU A 402 20.28 2.95 -4.23
C LEU A 402 18.83 3.38 -4.47
N TRP A 403 18.02 2.50 -5.04
CA TRP A 403 16.60 2.74 -5.26
C TRP A 403 15.80 2.86 -3.96
N LEU A 404 16.06 1.98 -2.98
CA LEU A 404 15.47 2.07 -1.65
C LEU A 404 15.85 3.39 -0.96
N PHE A 405 17.13 3.77 -0.99
CA PHE A 405 17.57 5.06 -0.43
C PHE A 405 16.89 6.23 -1.12
N PHE A 406 16.80 6.22 -2.45
CA PHE A 406 16.11 7.25 -3.20
C PHE A 406 14.63 7.35 -2.78
N THR A 407 13.90 6.25 -2.79
CA THR A 407 12.46 6.23 -2.46
C THR A 407 12.17 6.67 -1.02
N TYR A 408 12.93 6.19 -0.02
CA TYR A 408 12.80 6.68 1.36
C TYR A 408 13.19 8.16 1.49
N GLY A 409 14.21 8.60 0.73
CA GLY A 409 14.57 10.00 0.61
C GLY A 409 13.42 10.86 0.09
N VAL A 410 12.71 10.41 -0.94
CA VAL A 410 11.57 11.13 -1.51
C VAL A 410 10.47 11.29 -0.46
N TRP A 411 10.15 10.22 0.28
CA TRP A 411 9.15 10.25 1.35
C TRP A 411 9.55 11.18 2.49
N ALA A 412 10.79 11.13 2.95
CA ALA A 412 11.29 12.02 4.00
C ALA A 412 11.25 13.49 3.56
N GLY A 413 11.70 13.77 2.34
CA GLY A 413 11.63 15.09 1.71
C GLY A 413 10.20 15.62 1.60
N PHE A 414 9.28 14.75 1.18
CA PHE A 414 7.85 15.05 1.05
C PHE A 414 7.24 15.43 2.41
N PHE A 415 7.45 14.60 3.44
CA PHE A 415 6.96 14.89 4.79
C PHE A 415 7.57 16.15 5.40
N GLY A 416 8.87 16.38 5.21
CA GLY A 416 9.53 17.61 5.67
C GLY A 416 8.99 18.86 4.97
N ARG A 417 8.64 18.76 3.68
CA ARG A 417 8.02 19.87 2.93
C ARG A 417 6.58 20.14 3.35
N LEU A 418 5.79 19.09 3.64
CA LEU A 418 4.46 19.23 4.22
C LEU A 418 4.48 19.91 5.59
N TYR A 419 5.46 19.58 6.44
CA TYR A 419 5.64 20.27 7.71
C TYR A 419 5.88 21.78 7.51
N ARG A 420 6.80 22.16 6.63
CA ARG A 420 7.07 23.59 6.35
C ARG A 420 5.82 24.33 5.88
N GLN A 421 5.03 23.72 5.00
CA GLN A 421 3.75 24.29 4.58
C GLN A 421 2.73 24.37 5.71
N SER A 422 2.70 23.42 6.64
CA SER A 422 1.77 23.48 7.77
C SER A 422 2.01 24.68 8.67
N VAL A 423 3.28 25.04 8.89
CA VAL A 423 3.68 26.21 9.68
C VAL A 423 3.34 27.51 8.95
N GLU A 424 3.43 27.52 7.62
CA GLU A 424 3.01 28.65 6.79
C GLU A 424 1.47 28.82 6.72
N THR A 425 0.70 27.79 7.09
CA THR A 425 -0.78 27.81 7.09
C THR A 425 -1.40 28.09 8.46
N SER A 426 -0.64 27.88 9.56
CA SER A 426 -1.05 28.12 10.95
C SER A 426 -0.74 29.55 11.36
#